data_AF-W5SXX3-F1
#
_entry.id   AF-W5SXX3-F1
#
_cell.length_a   1.000
_cell.length_b   1.000
_cell.length_c   1.000
_cell.angle_alpha   90.00
_cell.angle_beta   90.00
_cell.angle_gamma   90.00
#
_symmetry.space_group_name_H-M   'P 1'
#
loop_
_entity.id
_entity.type
_entity.pdbx_description
1 polymer ?
#
loop_
_entity_poly.entity_id
_entity_poly.type
_entity_poly.pdbx_seq_one_letter_code
_entity_poly.pdbx_strand_id
1 'polypeptide(L)'
;MNKYIKLIILWHTLLLYCCNENPNSILNGNKPTKKYHNNQHGSQPKDNILTNDEKIKFNTIIHAFNKIIENDQQLTTQHKEKYKNFENWLLKDIQKQKDLAEHFQYVYHILEQKKPTQAKNISTKQIIINTINCVSSNTCNGKNDVYSYERSDSHTTGELIKESFTDLLYKTLGISTNTINNTNENMFKYLKSELISPENHISKNFSSEADFLKLRFNDNQRKILKNSIITIISRPDGTLYTPKYTSFIRLSDSIIKPVLDHIHNELSKCDKNQKSIYNFNNDLKSYLNTNEINEETISKLPITVIIKCDNDS
;
A
#
# COMPACT_ATOMS: atom_id res chain seq x y z
N MET A 1 3.44 33.66 18.72
CA MET A 1 3.35 33.33 17.28
C MET A 1 4.63 33.56 16.45
N ASN A 2 5.64 34.31 16.93
CA ASN A 2 6.87 34.59 16.14
C ASN A 2 8.03 33.56 16.26
N LYS A 3 7.93 32.55 17.14
CA LYS A 3 9.00 31.53 17.30
C LYS A 3 8.88 30.38 16.28
N TYR A 4 7.66 30.03 15.87
CA TYR A 4 7.41 28.94 14.92
C TYR A 4 7.68 29.35 13.47
N ILE A 5 7.51 30.63 13.12
CA ILE A 5 7.81 31.17 11.79
C ILE A 5 9.31 31.06 11.48
N LYS A 6 10.18 31.32 12.47
CA LYS A 6 11.64 31.18 12.30
C LYS A 6 12.07 29.72 12.11
N LEU A 7 11.40 28.77 12.77
CA LEU A 7 11.65 27.33 12.59
C LEU A 7 11.19 26.83 11.20
N ILE A 8 10.04 27.31 10.71
CA ILE A 8 9.53 26.96 9.38
C ILE A 8 10.44 27.52 8.27
N ILE A 9 10.95 28.75 8.43
CA ILE A 9 11.90 29.35 7.46
C ILE A 9 13.25 28.61 7.45
N LEU A 10 13.73 28.14 8.62
CA LEU A 10 14.99 27.39 8.72
C LEU A 10 14.92 25.99 8.07
N TRP A 11 13.75 25.36 8.10
CA TRP A 11 13.53 24.05 7.46
C TRP A 11 13.41 24.16 5.94
N HIS A 12 12.86 25.26 5.42
CA HIS A 12 12.79 25.50 3.98
C HIS A 12 14.14 25.90 3.36
N THR A 13 15.04 26.55 4.10
CA THR A 13 16.38 26.87 3.59
C THR A 13 17.34 25.67 3.60
N LEU A 14 17.19 24.72 4.54
CA LEU A 14 17.98 23.47 4.52
C LEU A 14 17.60 22.53 3.36
N LEU A 15 16.32 22.52 2.95
CA LEU A 15 15.85 21.70 1.82
C LEU A 15 16.22 22.28 0.44
N LEU A 16 16.59 23.56 0.37
CA LEU A 16 17.01 24.23 -0.87
C LEU A 16 18.52 24.23 -1.10
N TYR A 17 19.33 23.75 -0.14
CA TYR A 17 20.80 23.72 -0.26
C TYR A 17 21.35 22.42 -0.88
N CYS A 18 20.50 21.45 -1.24
CA CYS A 18 20.94 20.18 -1.84
C CYS A 18 20.75 20.08 -3.37
N CYS A 19 20.52 21.19 -4.06
CA CYS A 19 20.45 21.20 -5.52
C CYS A 19 21.45 22.19 -6.14
N ASN A 20 22.55 21.59 -6.61
CA ASN A 20 23.56 22.07 -7.56
C ASN A 20 24.47 23.25 -7.16
N GLU A 21 25.76 22.93 -7.04
CA GLU A 21 26.73 23.44 -8.02
C GLU A 21 27.89 22.45 -8.18
N ASN A 22 27.98 21.86 -9.37
CA ASN A 22 29.19 21.24 -9.86
C ASN A 22 29.65 22.09 -11.05
N PRO A 23 30.63 22.99 -10.89
CA PRO A 23 31.34 23.57 -12.01
C PRO A 23 32.66 22.82 -12.21
N ASN A 24 32.63 21.84 -13.11
CA ASN A 24 33.85 21.39 -13.76
C ASN A 24 34.43 22.58 -14.56
N SER A 25 35.62 23.03 -14.19
CA SER A 25 36.46 23.90 -15.02
C SER A 25 37.47 23.05 -15.80
N ILE A 26 37.14 22.86 -17.08
CA ILE A 26 37.98 22.97 -18.28
C ILE A 26 39.48 22.59 -18.16
N LEU A 27 39.88 21.52 -18.87
CA LEU A 27 41.03 21.60 -19.80
C LEU A 27 40.87 20.63 -21.00
N ASN A 28 40.62 21.23 -22.17
CA ASN A 28 40.99 20.90 -23.56
C ASN A 28 41.32 19.45 -24.01
N GLY A 29 40.67 19.04 -25.11
CA GLY A 29 41.23 18.06 -26.06
C GLY A 29 40.27 17.43 -27.08
N ASN A 30 40.00 18.15 -28.18
CA ASN A 30 39.68 17.67 -29.55
C ASN A 30 38.29 17.02 -29.89
N LYS A 31 37.61 17.69 -30.84
CA LYS A 31 36.40 17.32 -31.64
C LYS A 31 36.56 15.97 -32.41
N PRO A 32 35.52 15.35 -33.06
CA PRO A 32 34.26 15.95 -33.58
C PRO A 32 32.93 15.11 -33.57
N THR A 33 31.83 15.85 -33.64
CA THR A 33 30.55 15.56 -34.35
C THR A 33 29.71 14.31 -34.02
N LYS A 34 28.54 14.54 -33.41
CA LYS A 34 27.22 14.17 -34.00
C LYS A 34 26.10 14.96 -33.33
N LYS A 35 25.28 15.61 -34.16
CA LYS A 35 24.14 16.45 -33.80
C LYS A 35 23.12 15.63 -32.99
N TYR A 36 22.82 16.06 -31.76
CA TYR A 36 21.57 15.73 -31.09
C TYR A 36 20.67 16.97 -31.13
N HIS A 37 19.48 16.81 -31.70
CA HIS A 37 18.45 17.84 -31.72
C HIS A 37 18.04 18.17 -30.28
N ASN A 38 18.32 19.40 -29.85
CA ASN A 38 17.65 20.01 -28.71
C ASN A 38 16.18 20.26 -29.09
N ASN A 39 15.27 19.49 -28.51
CA ASN A 39 13.94 20.01 -28.19
C ASN A 39 13.89 20.16 -26.67
N GLN A 40 14.20 21.37 -26.20
CA GLN A 40 13.79 21.85 -24.89
C GLN A 40 12.27 21.80 -24.84
N HIS A 41 11.69 20.78 -24.19
CA HIS A 41 10.36 20.90 -23.64
C HIS A 41 10.54 21.30 -22.19
N GLY A 42 10.22 22.56 -21.88
CA GLY A 42 10.12 23.04 -20.52
C GLY A 42 9.21 22.09 -19.72
N SER A 43 9.73 21.62 -18.59
CA SER A 43 9.00 20.76 -17.66
C SER A 43 7.72 21.48 -17.22
N GLN A 44 6.59 21.05 -17.76
CA GLN A 44 5.28 21.40 -17.26
C GLN A 44 5.16 21.00 -15.77
N PRO A 45 4.30 21.67 -14.99
CA PRO A 45 3.96 21.22 -13.64
C PRO A 45 3.54 19.75 -13.70
N LYS A 46 4.03 18.89 -12.79
CA LYS A 46 3.53 17.51 -12.66
C LYS A 46 2.00 17.58 -12.54
N ASP A 47 1.30 17.12 -13.57
CA ASP A 47 -0.15 17.23 -13.66
C ASP A 47 -0.83 16.62 -12.43
N ASN A 48 -1.71 17.40 -11.80
CA ASN A 48 -2.61 16.95 -10.74
C ASN A 48 -3.75 16.09 -11.34
N ILE A 49 -3.41 15.10 -12.15
CA ILE A 49 -4.34 14.20 -12.84
C ILE A 49 -3.93 12.76 -12.51
N LEU A 50 -4.91 11.86 -12.45
CA LEU A 50 -4.68 10.42 -12.35
C LEU A 50 -4.11 9.88 -13.68
N THR A 51 -3.11 9.03 -13.58
CA THR A 51 -2.68 8.17 -14.69
C THR A 51 -3.79 7.19 -15.09
N ASN A 52 -3.70 6.60 -16.28
CA ASN A 52 -4.70 5.64 -16.74
C ASN A 52 -4.79 4.40 -15.83
N ASP A 53 -3.63 3.93 -15.35
CA ASP A 53 -3.56 2.81 -14.41
C ASP A 53 -4.20 3.14 -13.06
N GLU A 54 -3.89 4.30 -12.48
CA GLU A 54 -4.53 4.78 -11.24
C GLU A 54 -6.05 4.91 -11.41
N LYS A 55 -6.53 5.48 -12.53
CA LYS A 55 -7.96 5.56 -12.86
C LYS A 55 -8.61 4.19 -12.89
N ILE A 56 -7.98 3.20 -13.52
CA ILE A 56 -8.53 1.84 -13.63
C ILE A 56 -8.69 1.22 -12.24
N LYS A 57 -7.65 1.29 -11.40
CA LYS A 57 -7.64 0.72 -10.05
C LYS A 57 -8.65 1.40 -9.13
N PHE A 58 -8.64 2.74 -9.07
CA PHE A 58 -9.60 3.52 -8.28
C PHE A 58 -11.04 3.21 -8.71
N ASN A 59 -11.34 3.31 -10.01
CA ASN A 59 -12.67 3.02 -10.53
C ASN A 59 -13.10 1.58 -10.25
N THR A 60 -12.17 0.63 -10.22
CA THR A 60 -12.52 -0.78 -9.93
C THR A 60 -13.13 -0.93 -8.54
N ILE A 61 -12.54 -0.31 -7.51
CA ILE A 61 -13.10 -0.35 -6.14
C ILE A 61 -14.46 0.34 -6.10
N ILE A 62 -14.54 1.57 -6.61
CA ILE A 62 -15.77 2.38 -6.57
C ILE A 62 -16.91 1.66 -7.28
N HIS A 63 -16.67 1.12 -8.48
CA HIS A 63 -17.71 0.39 -9.20
C HIS A 63 -18.10 -0.93 -8.52
N ALA A 64 -17.16 -1.63 -7.89
CA ALA A 64 -17.49 -2.84 -7.14
C ALA A 64 -18.41 -2.50 -5.95
N PHE A 65 -18.10 -1.46 -5.18
CA PHE A 65 -18.95 -0.97 -4.10
C PHE A 65 -20.32 -0.51 -4.59
N ASN A 66 -20.36 0.29 -5.66
CA ASN A 66 -21.63 0.74 -6.26
C ASN A 66 -22.51 -0.46 -6.65
N LYS A 67 -21.91 -1.50 -7.24
CA LYS A 67 -22.66 -2.71 -7.61
C LYS A 67 -23.13 -3.54 -6.43
N ILE A 68 -22.39 -3.59 -5.33
CA ILE A 68 -22.89 -4.24 -4.11
C ILE A 68 -24.09 -3.46 -3.58
N ILE A 69 -23.99 -2.13 -3.48
CA ILE A 69 -25.05 -1.27 -2.95
C ILE A 69 -26.33 -1.33 -3.80
N GLU A 70 -26.19 -1.36 -5.12
CA GLU A 70 -27.32 -1.50 -6.06
C GLU A 70 -28.05 -2.84 -5.88
N ASN A 71 -27.30 -3.92 -5.64
CA ASN A 71 -27.87 -5.26 -5.50
C ASN A 71 -28.32 -5.60 -4.06
N ASP A 72 -27.92 -4.81 -3.07
CA ASP A 72 -28.23 -5.06 -1.66
C ASP A 72 -29.54 -4.37 -1.25
N GLN A 73 -30.60 -5.18 -1.20
CA GLN A 73 -31.93 -4.75 -0.75
C GLN A 73 -32.03 -4.56 0.77
N GLN A 74 -31.12 -5.16 1.55
CA GLN A 74 -31.14 -5.09 3.02
C GLN A 74 -30.32 -3.91 3.55
N LEU A 75 -29.45 -3.33 2.73
CA LEU A 75 -28.67 -2.17 3.10
C LEU A 75 -29.58 -0.96 3.41
N THR A 76 -29.48 -0.48 4.65
CA THR A 76 -30.31 0.63 5.16
C THR A 76 -30.10 1.92 4.38
N THR A 77 -31.11 2.79 4.33
CA THR A 77 -31.01 4.13 3.72
C THR A 77 -29.85 4.93 4.31
N GLN A 78 -29.65 4.84 5.63
CA GLN A 78 -28.54 5.50 6.32
C GLN A 78 -27.17 5.04 5.80
N HIS A 79 -26.97 3.74 5.59
CA HIS A 79 -25.72 3.22 5.03
C HIS A 79 -25.53 3.66 3.56
N LYS A 80 -26.59 3.67 2.76
CA LYS A 80 -26.56 4.16 1.37
C LYS A 80 -26.15 5.64 1.30
N GLU A 81 -26.73 6.48 2.15
CA GLU A 81 -26.38 7.91 2.25
C GLU A 81 -24.95 8.11 2.76
N LYS A 82 -24.53 7.35 3.78
CA LYS A 82 -23.16 7.39 4.30
C LYS A 82 -22.14 7.06 3.21
N TYR A 83 -22.39 6.01 2.44
CA TYR A 83 -21.54 5.66 1.31
C TYR A 83 -21.50 6.77 0.26
N LYS A 84 -22.67 7.29 -0.15
CA LYS A 84 -22.75 8.37 -1.15
C LYS A 84 -21.96 9.61 -0.73
N ASN A 85 -22.01 9.97 0.56
CA ASN A 85 -21.23 11.07 1.13
C ASN A 85 -19.72 10.78 1.10
N PHE A 86 -19.32 9.55 1.39
CA PHE A 86 -17.93 9.10 1.32
C PHE A 86 -17.40 9.10 -0.13
N GLU A 87 -18.15 8.52 -1.07
CA GLU A 87 -17.82 8.50 -2.50
C GLU A 87 -17.66 9.93 -3.04
N ASN A 88 -18.64 10.81 -2.80
CA ASN A 88 -18.57 12.22 -3.21
C ASN A 88 -17.37 12.95 -2.61
N TRP A 89 -16.97 12.60 -1.39
CA TRP A 89 -15.81 13.18 -0.74
C TRP A 89 -14.50 12.70 -1.37
N LEU A 90 -14.38 11.40 -1.69
CA LEU A 90 -13.23 10.84 -2.42
C LEU A 90 -13.08 11.44 -3.82
N LEU A 91 -14.19 11.58 -4.55
CA LEU A 91 -14.19 12.09 -5.93
C LEU A 91 -13.71 13.55 -6.05
N LYS A 92 -13.75 14.32 -4.96
CA LYS A 92 -13.27 15.71 -4.93
C LYS A 92 -11.76 15.84 -4.73
N ASP A 93 -11.07 14.80 -4.30
CA ASP A 93 -9.65 14.85 -3.93
C ASP A 93 -8.84 13.85 -4.76
N ILE A 94 -8.09 14.38 -5.74
CA ILE A 94 -7.27 13.58 -6.67
C ILE A 94 -6.15 12.85 -5.93
N GLN A 95 -5.59 13.43 -4.86
CA GLN A 95 -4.54 12.77 -4.09
C GLN A 95 -5.09 11.55 -3.35
N LYS A 96 -6.31 11.64 -2.79
CA LYS A 96 -6.97 10.49 -2.16
C LYS A 96 -7.29 9.37 -3.16
N GLN A 97 -7.63 9.74 -4.39
CA GLN A 97 -7.84 8.76 -5.46
C GLN A 97 -6.52 8.04 -5.83
N LYS A 98 -5.41 8.78 -5.92
CA LYS A 98 -4.06 8.22 -6.15
C LYS A 98 -3.66 7.27 -5.03
N ASP A 99 -3.75 7.73 -3.78
CA ASP A 99 -3.45 6.94 -2.60
C ASP A 99 -4.25 5.63 -2.58
N LEU A 100 -5.56 5.69 -2.85
CA LEU A 100 -6.39 4.49 -2.84
C LEU A 100 -6.02 3.53 -3.99
N ALA A 101 -5.73 4.06 -5.18
CA ALA A 101 -5.28 3.25 -6.31
C ALA A 101 -3.94 2.55 -6.03
N GLU A 102 -3.00 3.26 -5.40
CA GLU A 102 -1.71 2.72 -4.96
C GLU A 102 -1.90 1.59 -3.95
N HIS A 103 -2.76 1.78 -2.94
CA HIS A 103 -2.98 0.77 -1.90
C HIS A 103 -3.73 -0.46 -2.46
N PHE A 104 -4.60 -0.27 -3.45
CA PHE A 104 -5.32 -1.36 -4.10
C PHE A 104 -4.49 -2.17 -5.09
N GLN A 105 -3.33 -1.68 -5.51
CA GLN A 105 -2.58 -2.26 -6.64
C GLN A 105 -2.27 -3.76 -6.47
N TYR A 106 -1.99 -4.20 -5.23
CA TYR A 106 -1.67 -5.59 -4.91
C TYR A 106 -2.88 -6.50 -5.05
N VAL A 107 -4.02 -6.08 -4.48
CA VAL A 107 -5.29 -6.79 -4.62
C VAL A 107 -5.71 -6.83 -6.08
N TYR A 108 -5.61 -5.71 -6.80
CA TYR A 108 -5.92 -5.65 -8.22
C TYR A 108 -5.09 -6.65 -9.03
N HIS A 109 -3.78 -6.69 -8.79
CA HIS A 109 -2.88 -7.62 -9.47
C HIS A 109 -3.25 -9.08 -9.16
N ILE A 110 -3.54 -9.42 -7.90
CA ILE A 110 -3.98 -10.77 -7.52
C ILE A 110 -5.25 -11.16 -8.28
N LEU A 111 -6.26 -10.29 -8.30
CA LEU A 111 -7.51 -10.54 -9.02
C LEU A 111 -7.27 -10.68 -10.54
N GLU A 112 -6.42 -9.83 -11.12
CA GLU A 112 -6.02 -9.94 -12.52
C GLU A 112 -5.37 -11.29 -12.86
N GLN A 113 -4.47 -11.79 -12.01
CA GLN A 113 -3.84 -13.12 -12.18
C GLN A 113 -4.84 -14.27 -12.04
N LYS A 114 -5.93 -14.06 -11.31
CA LYS A 114 -7.01 -15.05 -11.12
C LYS A 114 -8.10 -14.97 -12.18
N LYS A 115 -7.97 -14.08 -13.18
CA LYS A 115 -8.95 -13.99 -14.25
C LYS A 115 -9.09 -15.33 -14.98
N PRO A 116 -10.32 -15.76 -15.32
CA PRO A 116 -10.54 -16.92 -16.15
C PRO A 116 -9.88 -16.77 -17.52
N THR A 117 -9.36 -17.87 -18.06
CA THR A 117 -8.71 -17.90 -19.38
C THR A 117 -9.64 -17.42 -20.49
N GLN A 118 -10.94 -17.76 -20.42
CA GLN A 118 -11.93 -17.28 -21.40
C GLN A 118 -12.20 -15.76 -21.34
N ALA A 119 -11.85 -15.09 -20.24
CA ALA A 119 -12.11 -13.67 -20.00
C ALA A 119 -10.84 -12.79 -20.19
N LYS A 120 -9.79 -13.29 -20.85
CA LYS A 120 -8.51 -12.57 -21.00
C LYS A 120 -8.68 -11.15 -21.56
N ASN A 121 -9.51 -10.98 -22.58
CA ASN A 121 -9.75 -9.70 -23.26
C ASN A 121 -10.68 -8.75 -22.48
N ILE A 122 -11.28 -9.20 -21.39
CA ILE A 122 -12.21 -8.41 -20.58
C ILE A 122 -11.43 -7.77 -19.44
N SER A 123 -11.60 -6.46 -19.21
CA SER A 123 -10.88 -5.79 -18.11
C SER A 123 -11.22 -6.41 -16.75
N THR A 124 -10.26 -6.45 -15.82
CA THR A 124 -10.46 -6.95 -14.44
C THR A 124 -11.64 -6.24 -13.76
N LYS A 125 -11.77 -4.92 -13.98
CA LYS A 125 -12.92 -4.12 -13.53
C LYS A 125 -14.26 -4.71 -14.00
N GLN A 126 -14.37 -4.98 -15.30
CA GLN A 126 -15.61 -5.47 -15.89
C GLN A 126 -15.93 -6.89 -15.41
N ILE A 127 -14.94 -7.76 -15.29
CA ILE A 127 -15.15 -9.12 -14.76
C ILE A 127 -15.64 -9.06 -13.31
N ILE A 128 -15.06 -8.21 -12.46
CA ILE A 128 -15.52 -8.03 -11.06
C ILE A 128 -16.99 -7.55 -11.03
N ILE A 129 -17.33 -6.52 -11.82
CA ILE A 129 -18.69 -5.98 -11.92
C ILE A 129 -19.68 -7.06 -12.39
N ASN A 130 -19.33 -7.78 -13.45
CA ASN A 130 -20.17 -8.83 -14.02
C ASN A 130 -20.37 -9.94 -12.99
N THR A 131 -19.31 -10.33 -12.28
CA THR A 131 -19.34 -11.36 -11.23
C THR A 131 -20.26 -10.95 -10.08
N ILE A 132 -20.15 -9.72 -9.56
CA ILE A 132 -21.01 -9.24 -8.47
C ILE A 132 -22.49 -9.27 -8.88
N ASN A 133 -22.82 -8.75 -10.06
CA ASN A 133 -24.20 -8.76 -10.57
C ASN A 133 -24.74 -10.17 -10.77
N CYS A 134 -23.91 -11.01 -11.38
CA CYS A 134 -24.18 -12.40 -11.68
C CYS A 134 -24.52 -13.20 -10.42
N VAL A 135 -23.66 -13.13 -9.40
CA VAL A 135 -23.87 -13.83 -8.12
C VAL A 135 -25.09 -13.28 -7.39
N SER A 136 -25.27 -11.95 -7.40
CA SER A 136 -26.41 -11.32 -6.72
C SER A 136 -27.76 -11.67 -7.35
N SER A 137 -27.80 -11.89 -8.66
CA SER A 137 -29.01 -12.29 -9.39
C SER A 137 -29.14 -13.80 -9.59
N ASN A 138 -28.17 -14.61 -9.14
CA ASN A 138 -28.09 -16.05 -9.40
C ASN A 138 -28.15 -16.40 -10.92
N THR A 139 -27.51 -15.58 -11.77
CA THR A 139 -27.52 -15.70 -13.25
C THR A 139 -26.16 -16.07 -13.85
N CYS A 140 -25.37 -16.89 -13.15
CA CYS A 140 -23.98 -17.17 -13.52
C CYS A 140 -23.73 -18.35 -14.42
N ASN A 141 -24.70 -19.24 -14.56
CA ASN A 141 -24.54 -20.44 -15.38
C ASN A 141 -24.23 -20.06 -16.84
N GLY A 142 -23.12 -20.59 -17.36
CA GLY A 142 -22.69 -20.39 -18.76
C GLY A 142 -22.04 -19.04 -19.07
N LYS A 143 -21.79 -18.18 -18.07
CA LYS A 143 -21.12 -16.90 -18.30
C LYS A 143 -19.60 -17.06 -18.39
N ASN A 144 -19.03 -16.50 -19.46
CA ASN A 144 -17.60 -16.52 -19.74
C ASN A 144 -16.87 -15.23 -19.34
N ASP A 145 -17.61 -14.27 -18.81
CA ASP A 145 -17.17 -12.92 -18.47
C ASP A 145 -17.19 -12.64 -16.95
N VAL A 146 -17.20 -13.70 -16.16
CA VAL A 146 -17.24 -13.68 -14.69
C VAL A 146 -16.17 -14.61 -14.12
N TYR A 147 -15.74 -14.38 -12.89
CA TYR A 147 -14.93 -15.37 -12.17
C TYR A 147 -15.75 -16.66 -11.98
N SER A 148 -15.05 -17.80 -11.94
CA SER A 148 -15.67 -19.12 -11.99
C SER A 148 -16.81 -19.28 -10.98
N TYR A 149 -17.91 -19.83 -11.50
CA TYR A 149 -19.14 -20.13 -10.78
C TYR A 149 -19.53 -21.57 -11.08
N GLU A 150 -18.67 -22.50 -10.69
CA GLU A 150 -18.96 -23.93 -10.73
C GLU A 150 -19.24 -24.37 -9.30
N ARG A 151 -20.53 -24.56 -8.98
CA ARG A 151 -20.95 -25.02 -7.65
C ARG A 151 -20.49 -26.47 -7.43
N SER A 152 -19.32 -26.64 -6.85
CA SER A 152 -19.03 -27.75 -5.94
C SER A 152 -19.47 -27.38 -4.52
N ASP A 153 -19.42 -28.30 -3.55
CA ASP A 153 -19.88 -28.10 -2.16
C ASP A 153 -19.14 -26.99 -1.36
N SER A 154 -18.40 -26.10 -2.03
CA SER A 154 -17.60 -24.99 -1.51
C SER A 154 -17.95 -23.67 -2.21
N HIS A 155 -17.73 -22.53 -1.55
CA HIS A 155 -17.90 -21.21 -2.16
C HIS A 155 -17.13 -21.11 -3.49
N THR A 156 -17.82 -20.70 -4.53
CA THR A 156 -17.22 -20.45 -5.84
C THR A 156 -16.31 -19.21 -5.78
N THR A 157 -15.35 -19.10 -6.71
CA THR A 157 -14.51 -17.90 -6.83
C THR A 157 -15.35 -16.64 -7.01
N GLY A 158 -16.46 -16.72 -7.76
CA GLY A 158 -17.39 -15.62 -7.93
C GLY A 158 -18.09 -15.21 -6.63
N GLU A 159 -18.54 -16.18 -5.81
CA GLU A 159 -19.14 -15.92 -4.50
C GLU A 159 -18.12 -15.28 -3.55
N LEU A 160 -16.91 -15.82 -3.48
CA LEU A 160 -15.83 -15.26 -2.67
C LEU A 160 -15.51 -13.81 -3.05
N ILE A 161 -15.53 -13.46 -4.34
CA ILE A 161 -15.31 -12.07 -4.78
C ILE A 161 -16.43 -11.16 -4.26
N LYS A 162 -17.69 -11.55 -4.47
CA LYS A 162 -18.83 -10.75 -3.99
C LYS A 162 -18.76 -10.56 -2.48
N GLU A 163 -18.55 -11.64 -1.73
CA GLU A 163 -18.46 -11.62 -0.26
C GLU A 163 -17.31 -10.75 0.22
N SER A 164 -16.12 -10.91 -0.38
CA SER A 164 -14.93 -10.14 0.00
C SER A 164 -15.11 -8.62 -0.16
N PHE A 165 -15.68 -8.18 -1.29
CA PHE A 165 -15.97 -6.77 -1.51
C PHE A 165 -17.14 -6.28 -0.64
N THR A 166 -18.13 -7.14 -0.36
CA THR A 166 -19.24 -6.85 0.55
C THR A 166 -18.71 -6.60 1.96
N ASP A 167 -17.91 -7.52 2.50
CA ASP A 167 -17.30 -7.39 3.82
C ASP A 167 -16.44 -6.12 3.93
N LEU A 168 -15.63 -5.83 2.90
CA LEU A 168 -14.82 -4.62 2.87
C LEU A 168 -15.68 -3.36 2.92
N LEU A 169 -16.76 -3.30 2.13
CA LEU A 169 -17.70 -2.18 2.14
C LEU A 169 -18.38 -2.03 3.50
N TYR A 170 -18.95 -3.11 4.04
CA TYR A 170 -19.69 -3.10 5.28
C TYR A 170 -18.82 -2.71 6.47
N LYS A 171 -17.58 -3.20 6.55
CA LYS A 171 -16.63 -2.77 7.58
C LYS A 171 -16.23 -1.30 7.43
N THR A 172 -16.06 -0.83 6.20
CA THR A 172 -15.82 0.59 5.94
C THR A 172 -17.00 1.44 6.41
N LEU A 173 -18.24 1.03 6.12
CA LEU A 173 -19.45 1.73 6.57
C LEU A 173 -19.71 1.59 8.07
N GLY A 174 -19.22 0.52 8.71
CA GLY A 174 -19.34 0.29 10.15
C GLY A 174 -18.44 1.19 11.02
N ILE A 175 -17.49 1.92 10.44
CA ILE A 175 -16.63 2.86 11.18
C ILE A 175 -17.49 3.98 11.80
N SER A 176 -17.63 3.96 13.13
CA SER A 176 -18.49 4.85 13.92
C SER A 176 -17.88 6.24 14.15
N THR A 177 -18.77 7.21 14.41
CA THR A 177 -18.56 8.66 14.62
C THR A 177 -18.17 9.05 16.05
N ASN A 178 -17.79 8.10 16.91
CA ASN A 178 -17.63 8.35 18.36
C ASN A 178 -16.45 9.27 18.74
N THR A 179 -15.72 9.83 17.77
CA THR A 179 -14.71 10.86 18.00
C THR A 179 -14.98 12.04 17.08
N ILE A 180 -14.60 13.24 17.54
CA ILE A 180 -14.73 14.57 16.91
C ILE A 180 -14.09 14.65 15.49
N ASN A 181 -13.57 13.54 14.95
CA ASN A 181 -12.86 13.43 13.69
C ASN A 181 -13.77 13.10 12.50
N ASN A 182 -13.42 13.63 11.33
CA ASN A 182 -14.12 13.45 10.05
C ASN A 182 -14.30 11.95 9.70
N THR A 183 -15.55 11.47 9.74
CA THR A 183 -15.93 10.07 9.45
C THR A 183 -15.35 9.56 8.12
N ASN A 184 -15.34 10.39 7.07
CA ASN A 184 -14.82 10.00 5.77
C ASN A 184 -13.31 9.73 5.82
N GLU A 185 -12.57 10.52 6.60
CA GLU A 185 -11.13 10.33 6.78
C GLU A 185 -10.82 9.01 7.49
N ASN A 186 -11.62 8.64 8.49
CA ASN A 186 -11.46 7.35 9.19
C ASN A 186 -11.82 6.16 8.28
N MET A 187 -12.89 6.27 7.48
CA MET A 187 -13.25 5.28 6.46
C MET A 187 -12.12 5.11 5.43
N PHE A 188 -11.53 6.22 4.98
CA PHE A 188 -10.43 6.22 4.04
C PHE A 188 -9.16 5.56 4.62
N LYS A 189 -8.78 5.92 5.85
CA LYS A 189 -7.65 5.29 6.56
C LYS A 189 -7.84 3.79 6.74
N TYR A 190 -9.05 3.37 7.14
CA TYR A 190 -9.39 1.95 7.23
C TYR A 190 -9.17 1.26 5.89
N LEU A 191 -9.79 1.77 4.81
CA LEU A 191 -9.72 1.17 3.49
C LEU A 191 -8.27 1.06 2.98
N LYS A 192 -7.45 2.11 3.13
CA LYS A 192 -6.02 2.08 2.79
C LYS A 192 -5.29 0.96 3.53
N SER A 193 -5.42 0.93 4.86
CA SER A 193 -4.73 -0.06 5.71
C SER A 193 -5.15 -1.49 5.41
N GLU A 194 -6.43 -1.67 5.08
CA GLU A 194 -6.99 -2.98 4.77
C GLU A 194 -6.44 -3.48 3.44
N LEU A 195 -6.40 -2.67 2.38
CA LEU A 195 -5.99 -3.10 1.05
C LEU A 195 -4.51 -3.51 0.91
N ILE A 196 -3.64 -3.09 1.85
CA ILE A 196 -2.20 -3.45 1.86
C ILE A 196 -1.85 -4.56 2.85
N SER A 197 -2.85 -5.07 3.58
CA SER A 197 -2.69 -6.19 4.52
C SER A 197 -2.78 -7.52 3.75
N PRO A 198 -1.87 -8.48 3.93
CA PRO A 198 -1.99 -9.80 3.27
C PRO A 198 -3.28 -10.54 3.68
N GLU A 199 -3.67 -10.39 4.95
CA GLU A 199 -4.90 -10.97 5.53
C GLU A 199 -6.17 -10.13 5.27
N ASN A 200 -6.16 -9.28 4.24
CA ASN A 200 -7.33 -8.46 3.96
C ASN A 200 -8.51 -9.29 3.43
N HIS A 201 -9.70 -8.71 3.52
CA HIS A 201 -10.96 -9.37 3.13
C HIS A 201 -10.93 -10.01 1.75
N ILE A 202 -10.16 -9.45 0.82
CA ILE A 202 -10.04 -9.95 -0.54
C ILE A 202 -8.85 -10.91 -0.66
N SER A 203 -7.64 -10.46 -0.31
CA SER A 203 -6.40 -11.18 -0.64
C SER A 203 -6.28 -12.54 0.04
N LYS A 204 -6.77 -12.69 1.28
CA LYS A 204 -6.74 -13.97 2.01
C LYS A 204 -7.44 -15.12 1.26
N ASN A 205 -8.41 -14.80 0.39
CA ASN A 205 -9.18 -15.76 -0.38
C ASN A 205 -8.52 -16.13 -1.72
N PHE A 206 -7.55 -15.34 -2.19
CA PHE A 206 -7.01 -15.47 -3.56
C PHE A 206 -5.48 -15.57 -3.63
N SER A 207 -4.78 -15.35 -2.52
CA SER A 207 -3.32 -15.38 -2.44
C SER A 207 -2.87 -15.90 -1.08
N SER A 208 -1.69 -16.54 -1.05
CA SER A 208 -0.98 -16.73 0.20
C SER A 208 -0.39 -15.40 0.68
N GLU A 209 -0.16 -15.26 1.98
CA GLU A 209 0.59 -14.12 2.54
C GLU A 209 1.97 -13.99 1.87
N ALA A 210 2.68 -15.11 1.68
CA ALA A 210 4.00 -15.11 1.04
C ALA A 210 3.97 -14.53 -0.38
N ASP A 211 2.95 -14.87 -1.18
CA ASP A 211 2.81 -14.34 -2.54
C ASP A 211 2.37 -12.87 -2.54
N PHE A 212 1.51 -12.47 -1.60
CA PHE A 212 1.16 -11.06 -1.43
C PHE A 212 2.40 -10.21 -1.09
N LEU A 213 3.23 -10.69 -0.16
CA LEU A 213 4.46 -10.00 0.25
C LEU A 213 5.50 -9.94 -0.88
N LYS A 214 5.52 -10.91 -1.82
CA LYS A 214 6.37 -10.83 -3.03
C LYS A 214 5.95 -9.71 -3.98
N LEU A 215 4.65 -9.44 -4.09
CA LEU A 215 4.16 -8.32 -4.90
C LEU A 215 4.56 -6.98 -4.28
N ARG A 216 4.59 -6.92 -2.95
CA ARG A 216 4.80 -5.69 -2.21
C ARG A 216 6.27 -5.34 -1.99
N PHE A 217 7.10 -6.33 -1.67
CA PHE A 217 8.46 -6.12 -1.19
C PHE A 217 9.49 -6.82 -2.08
N ASN A 218 10.64 -6.18 -2.29
CA ASN A 218 11.78 -6.80 -2.97
C ASN A 218 12.44 -7.89 -2.11
N ASP A 219 13.40 -8.63 -2.68
CA ASP A 219 14.03 -9.77 -2.02
C ASP A 219 14.75 -9.41 -0.71
N ASN A 220 15.44 -8.26 -0.68
CA ASN A 220 16.13 -7.77 0.50
C ASN A 220 15.14 -7.38 1.60
N GLN A 221 14.09 -6.65 1.24
CA GLN A 221 13.02 -6.25 2.16
C GLN A 221 12.31 -7.46 2.76
N ARG A 222 11.99 -8.49 1.95
CA ARG A 222 11.40 -9.74 2.46
C ARG A 222 12.34 -10.51 3.37
N LYS A 223 13.64 -10.53 3.06
CA LYS A 223 14.66 -11.15 3.92
C LYS A 223 14.73 -10.45 5.28
N ILE A 224 14.73 -9.12 5.32
CA ILE A 224 14.70 -8.35 6.57
C ILE A 224 13.40 -8.56 7.34
N LEU A 225 12.27 -8.52 6.64
CA LEU A 225 10.97 -8.77 7.25
C LEU A 225 10.95 -10.13 7.96
N LYS A 226 11.42 -11.20 7.28
CA LYS A 226 11.44 -12.56 7.82
C LYS A 226 12.46 -12.76 8.94
N ASN A 227 13.69 -12.29 8.75
CA ASN A 227 14.82 -12.66 9.61
C ASN A 227 15.04 -11.69 10.79
N SER A 228 14.47 -10.49 10.73
CA SER A 228 14.67 -9.46 11.77
C SER A 228 13.33 -9.02 12.35
N ILE A 229 12.43 -8.52 11.52
CA ILE A 229 11.19 -7.91 12.02
C ILE A 229 10.26 -8.96 12.63
N ILE A 230 9.90 -10.00 11.87
CA ILE A 230 9.00 -11.06 12.30
C ILE A 230 9.55 -11.75 13.55
N THR A 231 10.85 -12.04 13.61
CA THR A 231 11.48 -12.65 14.79
C THR A 231 11.39 -11.77 16.05
N ILE A 232 11.32 -10.45 15.89
CA ILE A 232 11.20 -9.49 17.00
C ILE A 232 9.74 -9.35 17.46
N ILE A 233 8.81 -9.24 16.51
CA ILE A 233 7.41 -8.89 16.81
C ILE A 233 6.46 -10.09 16.88
N SER A 234 6.94 -11.29 16.58
CA SER A 234 6.19 -12.54 16.81
C SER A 234 6.23 -12.97 18.28
N ARG A 235 5.25 -13.77 18.69
CA ARG A 235 5.27 -14.37 20.03
C ARG A 235 6.37 -15.45 20.15
N PRO A 236 6.86 -15.74 21.37
CA PRO A 236 7.86 -16.79 21.60
C PRO A 236 7.41 -18.20 21.17
N ASP A 237 6.10 -18.44 21.10
CA ASP A 237 5.49 -19.68 20.62
C ASP A 237 5.46 -19.81 19.08
N GLY A 238 6.00 -18.82 18.37
CA GLY A 238 6.02 -18.77 16.91
C GLY A 238 4.74 -18.21 16.27
N THR A 239 3.78 -17.72 17.06
CA THR A 239 2.55 -17.12 16.50
C THR A 239 2.87 -15.79 15.80
N LEU A 240 2.65 -15.77 14.48
CA LEU A 240 2.92 -14.63 13.58
C LEU A 240 1.94 -13.46 13.77
N TYR A 241 0.66 -13.74 14.04
CA TYR A 241 -0.41 -12.75 14.07
C TYR A 241 -0.51 -11.98 15.39
N THR A 242 0.57 -11.32 15.78
CA THR A 242 0.53 -10.39 16.90
C THR A 242 -0.06 -9.06 16.47
N PRO A 243 -0.69 -8.28 17.38
CA PRO A 243 -1.15 -6.93 17.05
C PRO A 243 -0.03 -6.05 16.46
N LYS A 244 1.22 -6.23 16.92
CA LYS A 244 2.37 -5.50 16.38
C LYS A 244 2.71 -5.91 14.95
N TYR A 245 2.67 -7.20 14.63
CA TYR A 245 2.84 -7.67 13.26
C TYR A 245 1.78 -7.08 12.34
N THR A 246 0.51 -7.19 12.73
CA THR A 246 -0.62 -6.64 11.97
C THR A 246 -0.48 -5.14 11.76
N SER A 247 -0.08 -4.37 12.79
CA SER A 247 0.16 -2.94 12.64
C SER A 247 1.35 -2.65 11.72
N PHE A 248 2.46 -3.40 11.83
CA PHE A 248 3.65 -3.20 11.01
C PHE A 248 3.37 -3.44 9.54
N ILE A 249 2.72 -4.57 9.21
CA ILE A 249 2.40 -4.91 7.83
C ILE A 249 1.32 -4.01 7.22
N ARG A 250 0.63 -3.20 8.02
CA ARG A 250 -0.38 -2.22 7.56
C ARG A 250 0.16 -0.80 7.41
N LEU A 251 1.45 -0.56 7.63
CA LEU A 251 2.08 0.73 7.34
C LEU A 251 2.13 0.98 5.84
N SER A 252 1.96 2.22 5.38
CA SER A 252 2.09 2.56 3.96
C SER A 252 3.49 2.27 3.40
N ASP A 253 3.55 2.01 2.09
CA ASP A 253 4.79 1.67 1.39
C ASP A 253 5.87 2.76 1.48
N SER A 254 5.46 4.03 1.53
CA SER A 254 6.36 5.17 1.74
C SER A 254 7.07 5.16 3.09
N ILE A 255 6.57 4.40 4.06
CA ILE A 255 7.17 4.23 5.38
C ILE A 255 7.89 2.88 5.49
N ILE A 256 7.20 1.78 5.22
CA ILE A 256 7.76 0.44 5.48
C ILE A 256 8.92 0.10 4.56
N LYS A 257 8.88 0.48 3.27
CA LYS A 257 9.94 0.13 2.32
C LYS A 257 11.27 0.81 2.68
N PRO A 258 11.31 2.15 2.89
CA PRO A 258 12.54 2.80 3.34
C PRO A 258 13.08 2.27 4.66
N VAL A 259 12.20 1.88 5.60
CA VAL A 259 12.64 1.30 6.89
C VAL A 259 13.28 -0.08 6.70
N LEU A 260 12.69 -0.93 5.87
CA LEU A 260 13.27 -2.24 5.56
C LEU A 260 14.61 -2.10 4.80
N ASP A 261 14.69 -1.15 3.87
CA ASP A 261 15.92 -0.83 3.14
C ASP A 261 16.99 -0.26 4.07
N HIS A 262 16.63 0.61 5.01
CA HIS A 262 17.54 1.12 6.04
C HIS A 262 18.14 -0.01 6.85
N ILE A 263 17.31 -0.91 7.39
CA ILE A 263 17.77 -2.03 8.20
C ILE A 263 18.70 -2.94 7.39
N HIS A 264 18.36 -3.21 6.12
CA HIS A 264 19.23 -3.97 5.22
C HIS A 264 20.59 -3.30 5.04
N ASN A 265 20.60 -1.99 4.77
CA ASN A 265 21.81 -1.23 4.55
C ASN A 265 22.66 -1.15 5.81
N GLU A 266 22.07 -0.94 6.99
CA GLU A 266 22.81 -0.96 8.27
C GLU A 266 23.48 -2.31 8.49
N LEU A 267 22.74 -3.42 8.35
CA LEU A 267 23.32 -4.75 8.54
C LEU A 267 24.48 -5.02 7.57
N SER A 268 24.37 -4.57 6.32
CA SER A 268 25.43 -4.73 5.31
C SER A 268 26.75 -4.01 5.62
N LYS A 269 26.73 -2.97 6.47
CA LYS A 269 27.93 -2.20 6.82
C LYS A 269 28.93 -3.02 7.63
N CYS A 270 28.45 -3.95 8.46
CA CYS A 270 29.30 -4.70 9.40
C CYS A 270 29.19 -6.22 9.20
N ASP A 271 29.04 -6.71 7.97
CA ASP A 271 28.75 -8.12 7.64
C ASP A 271 29.70 -9.18 8.29
N LYS A 272 30.87 -8.76 8.76
CA LYS A 272 31.85 -9.62 9.46
C LYS A 272 31.95 -9.40 10.97
N ASN A 273 31.36 -8.33 11.52
CA ASN A 273 31.35 -8.05 12.94
C ASN A 273 30.03 -8.54 13.58
N GLN A 274 30.06 -9.77 14.08
CA GLN A 274 28.91 -10.40 14.73
C GLN A 274 28.44 -9.64 15.99
N LYS A 275 29.37 -9.03 16.74
CA LYS A 275 29.04 -8.26 17.94
C LYS A 275 28.25 -6.99 17.59
N SER A 276 28.66 -6.26 16.55
CA SER A 276 27.94 -5.10 16.03
C SER A 276 26.56 -5.46 15.51
N ILE A 277 26.44 -6.57 14.76
CA ILE A 277 25.14 -7.07 14.27
C ILE A 277 24.22 -7.45 15.44
N TYR A 278 24.74 -8.13 16.45
CA TYR A 278 23.98 -8.49 17.64
C TYR A 278 23.47 -7.25 18.39
N ASN A 279 24.34 -6.25 18.60
CA ASN A 279 23.97 -5.00 19.26
C ASN A 279 22.89 -4.24 18.47
N PHE A 280 23.05 -4.13 17.14
CA PHE A 280 22.05 -3.51 16.27
C PHE A 280 20.68 -4.22 16.37
N ASN A 281 20.67 -5.55 16.36
CA ASN A 281 19.43 -6.31 16.51
C ASN A 281 18.77 -6.09 17.88
N ASN A 282 19.56 -5.91 18.94
CA ASN A 282 19.03 -5.56 20.27
C ASN A 282 18.44 -4.15 20.30
N ASP A 283 19.09 -3.18 19.66
CA ASP A 283 18.59 -1.80 19.56
C ASP A 283 17.29 -1.77 18.75
N LEU A 284 17.24 -2.48 17.63
CA LEU A 284 16.04 -2.66 16.82
C LEU A 284 14.91 -3.30 17.63
N LYS A 285 15.22 -4.37 18.38
CA LYS A 285 14.27 -5.05 19.26
C LYS A 285 13.74 -4.12 20.35
N SER A 286 14.61 -3.37 21.00
CA SER A 286 14.25 -2.39 22.03
C SER A 286 13.31 -1.33 21.46
N TYR A 287 13.65 -0.79 20.30
CA TYR A 287 12.85 0.22 19.61
C TYR A 287 11.44 -0.29 19.29
N LEU A 288 11.33 -1.45 18.63
CA LEU A 288 10.04 -2.03 18.25
C LEU A 288 9.22 -2.52 19.45
N ASN A 289 9.87 -2.86 20.57
CA ASN A 289 9.18 -3.31 21.77
C ASN A 289 8.60 -2.16 22.60
N THR A 290 9.35 -1.06 22.74
CA THR A 290 8.95 0.09 23.56
C THR A 290 7.92 0.97 22.86
N ASN A 291 7.92 1.01 21.53
CA ASN A 291 7.07 1.92 20.78
C ASN A 291 5.80 1.26 20.24
N GLU A 292 4.75 2.07 20.09
CA GLU A 292 3.61 1.75 19.24
C GLU A 292 4.03 1.71 17.77
N ILE A 293 3.51 0.72 17.05
CA ILE A 293 3.76 0.55 15.61
C ILE A 293 2.73 1.37 14.84
N ASN A 294 3.11 2.58 14.43
CA ASN A 294 2.34 3.48 13.58
C ASN A 294 3.28 4.25 12.63
N GLU A 295 2.72 4.98 11.66
CA GLU A 295 3.53 5.67 10.65
C GLU A 295 4.47 6.72 11.27
N GLU A 296 3.99 7.47 12.27
CA GLU A 296 4.79 8.52 12.92
C GLU A 296 6.02 7.94 13.61
N THR A 297 5.84 6.92 14.43
CA THR A 297 6.94 6.31 15.17
C THR A 297 7.89 5.59 14.21
N ILE A 298 7.39 4.73 13.34
CA ILE A 298 8.26 3.91 12.48
C ILE A 298 9.08 4.76 11.49
N SER A 299 8.57 5.92 11.07
CA SER A 299 9.35 6.87 10.25
C SER A 299 10.62 7.39 10.94
N LYS A 300 10.70 7.34 12.28
CA LYS A 300 11.86 7.79 13.08
C LYS A 300 12.88 6.66 13.33
N LEU A 301 12.59 5.42 12.94
CA LEU A 301 13.49 4.29 13.12
C LEU A 301 14.86 4.53 12.46
N PRO A 302 14.96 5.00 11.20
CA PRO A 302 16.24 5.14 10.50
C PRO A 302 17.24 6.10 11.17
N ILE A 303 16.74 7.11 11.88
CA ILE A 303 17.58 8.07 12.61
C ILE A 303 17.92 7.60 14.04
N THR A 304 17.19 6.62 14.56
CA THR A 304 17.34 6.15 15.95
C THR A 304 18.18 4.88 16.05
N VAL A 305 18.01 3.96 15.10
CA VAL A 305 18.62 2.63 15.12
C VAL A 305 19.65 2.55 14.00
N ILE A 306 20.93 2.70 14.36
CA ILE A 306 22.07 2.76 13.43
C ILE A 306 23.13 1.79 13.94
N ILE A 307 23.75 1.03 13.04
CA ILE A 307 24.82 0.12 13.45
C ILE A 307 26.11 0.89 13.73
N LYS A 308 26.84 0.46 14.75
CA LYS A 308 28.23 0.88 14.98
C LYS A 308 29.14 -0.29 14.67
N CYS A 309 29.88 -0.20 13.56
CA CYS A 309 30.94 -1.17 13.26
C CYS A 309 32.16 -0.78 14.09
N ASP A 310 32.24 -1.26 15.33
CA ASP A 310 33.48 -1.12 16.08
C ASP A 310 34.51 -2.04 15.42
N ASN A 311 35.69 -1.52 15.09
CA ASN A 311 36.79 -2.42 14.75
C ASN A 311 37.22 -3.05 16.07
N ASP A 312 37.19 -4.38 16.15
CA ASP A 312 37.75 -5.10 17.31
C ASP A 312 39.22 -4.64 17.48
N SER A 313 39.44 -3.82 18.49
CA SER A 313 40.74 -3.44 19.02
C SER A 313 41.09 -4.34 20.19
#